data_AF-A0A212AKZ9-F1
#
_entry.id   AF-A0A212AKZ9-F1
#
_cell.length_a   1.000
_cell.length_b   1.000
_cell.length_c   1.000
_cell.angle_alpha   90.00
_cell.angle_beta   90.00
_cell.angle_gamma   90.00
#
_symmetry.space_group_name_H-M   'P 1'
#
loop_
_entity.id
_entity.type
_entity.pdbx_description
1 polymer ?
#
loop_
_entity_poly.entity_id
_entity_poly.type
_entity_poly.pdbx_seq_one_letter_code
_entity_poly.pdbx_strand_id
1 'polypeptide(L)'
;MSSCRPCGARRLSLPAGVVAGPLILSAIAHATGLIGGQVPPSLVSGAQWPVGTALGLRFAGMQRARLGQCLGGAVVALGISVAAVGAIIRCRAALHRHPVPALVLSYIPGGMVEMGLITLSIGANPVFVTAHHVFRILIAVMITPQIFLRHAARRGARPGVAK
;
A
#
# COMPACT_ATOMS: atom_id res chain seq x y z
N MET A 1 -28.85 6.60 8.12
CA MET A 1 -29.18 6.71 9.57
C MET A 1 -28.28 5.69 10.26
N SER A 2 -27.40 5.98 11.21
CA SER A 2 -27.28 7.09 12.15
C SER A 2 -25.79 7.28 12.51
N SER A 3 -25.51 8.50 12.95
CA SER A 3 -24.26 9.03 13.47
C SER A 3 -23.40 8.06 14.30
N CYS A 4 -22.17 7.82 13.87
CA CYS A 4 -21.03 7.64 14.78
C CYS A 4 -19.89 8.53 14.30
N ARG A 5 -19.82 9.73 14.88
CA ARG A 5 -18.76 10.71 14.65
C ARG A 5 -17.48 10.20 15.34
N PRO A 6 -16.34 10.01 14.65
CA PRO A 6 -15.07 9.81 15.34
C PRO A 6 -14.62 11.14 15.95
N CYS A 7 -15.01 11.39 17.20
CA CYS A 7 -14.50 12.48 18.01
C CYS A 7 -13.05 12.20 18.38
N GLY A 8 -12.11 12.92 17.74
CA GLY A 8 -10.70 12.97 18.13
C GLY A 8 -9.74 13.34 16.99
N ALA A 9 -9.99 12.87 15.77
CA ALA A 9 -9.02 12.98 14.67
C ALA A 9 -9.26 14.17 13.71
N ARG A 10 -10.08 15.16 14.06
CA ARG A 10 -10.50 16.23 13.13
C ARG A 10 -9.56 17.44 13.05
N ARG A 11 -8.34 17.36 13.58
CA ARG A 11 -7.34 18.45 13.45
C ARG A 11 -6.21 18.19 12.47
N LEU A 12 -5.99 16.94 12.06
CA LEU A 12 -5.10 16.64 10.93
C LEU A 12 -5.89 15.89 9.87
N SER A 13 -6.31 16.62 8.84
CA SER A 13 -6.94 16.12 7.61
C SER A 13 -5.97 15.25 6.80
N LEU A 14 -5.37 14.22 7.41
CA LEU A 14 -4.53 13.27 6.72
C LEU A 14 -5.44 12.21 6.06
N PRO A 15 -5.35 11.98 4.74
CA PRO A 15 -6.16 11.01 3.97
C PRO A 15 -6.00 9.53 4.39
N ALA A 16 -5.45 9.27 5.58
CA ALA A 16 -4.99 7.98 6.06
C ALA A 16 -5.24 7.77 7.56
N GLY A 17 -5.93 8.64 8.28
CA GLY A 17 -5.94 8.64 9.76
C GLY A 17 -6.23 7.28 10.41
N VAL A 18 -7.11 6.49 9.79
CA VAL A 18 -7.48 5.12 10.25
C VAL A 18 -6.32 4.12 10.16
N VAL A 19 -5.35 4.33 9.26
CA VAL A 19 -4.18 3.45 9.07
C VAL A 19 -2.90 4.08 9.63
N ALA A 20 -2.71 5.38 9.40
CA ALA A 20 -1.54 6.12 9.87
C ALA A 20 -1.49 6.23 11.40
N GLY A 21 -2.64 6.41 12.08
CA GLY A 21 -2.71 6.48 13.53
C GLY A 21 -2.18 5.20 14.21
N PRO A 22 -2.72 4.01 13.89
CA PRO A 22 -2.22 2.75 14.42
C PRO A 22 -0.75 2.48 14.08
N LEU A 23 -0.29 2.83 12.86
CA LEU A 23 1.11 2.66 12.47
C LEU A 23 2.06 3.54 13.28
N ILE A 24 1.71 4.82 13.48
CA ILE A 24 2.52 5.74 14.28
C ILE A 24 2.56 5.30 15.73
N LEU A 25 1.41 4.91 16.31
CA LEU A 25 1.35 4.41 17.68
C LEU A 25 2.20 3.14 17.85
N SER A 26 2.11 2.20 16.90
CA SER A 26 2.89 0.97 16.91
C SER A 26 4.40 1.23 16.77
N ALA A 27 4.78 2.20 15.92
CA ALA A 27 6.17 2.62 15.79
C ALA A 27 6.72 3.26 17.08
N ILE A 28 5.93 4.13 17.74
CA ILE A 28 6.31 4.73 19.03
C ILE A 28 6.43 3.65 20.11
N ALA A 29 5.48 2.71 20.17
CA ALA A 29 5.50 1.63 21.17
C ALA A 29 6.70 0.67 21.00
N HIS A 30 7.12 0.39 19.75
CA HIS A 30 8.34 -0.38 19.48
C HIS A 30 9.61 0.45 19.75
N ALA A 31 9.61 1.75 19.42
CA ALA A 31 10.78 2.63 19.62
C ALA A 31 11.06 2.91 21.11
N THR A 32 10.01 2.93 21.93
CA THR A 32 10.10 3.13 23.39
C THR A 32 10.41 1.85 24.16
N GLY A 33 10.51 0.70 23.48
CA GLY A 33 10.74 -0.61 24.11
C GLY A 33 9.55 -1.13 24.93
N LEU A 34 8.41 -0.43 24.91
CA LEU A 34 7.15 -0.86 25.55
C LEU A 34 6.65 -2.19 24.97
N ILE A 35 6.93 -2.44 23.69
CA ILE A 35 6.62 -3.67 22.98
C ILE A 35 7.91 -4.17 22.33
N GLY A 36 8.35 -5.36 22.74
CA GLY A 36 9.54 -6.03 22.19
C GLY A 36 9.21 -7.45 21.74
N GLY A 37 9.82 -7.88 20.64
CA GLY A 37 9.65 -9.23 20.08
C GLY A 37 8.88 -9.25 18.76
N GLN A 38 8.99 -10.35 18.04
CA GLN A 38 8.24 -10.56 16.80
C GLN A 38 6.79 -10.95 17.14
N VAL A 39 5.84 -10.42 16.38
CA VAL A 39 4.43 -10.80 16.51
C VAL A 39 4.29 -12.29 16.15
N PRO A 40 3.65 -13.12 17.00
CA PRO A 40 3.52 -14.53 16.72
C PRO A 40 2.73 -14.75 15.40
N PRO A 41 3.16 -15.69 14.54
CA PRO A 41 2.55 -15.90 13.22
C PRO A 41 1.04 -16.14 13.27
N SER A 42 0.55 -16.84 14.29
CA SER A 42 -0.87 -17.11 14.51
C SER A 42 -1.71 -15.84 14.62
N LEU A 43 -1.16 -14.80 15.25
CA LEU A 43 -1.83 -13.52 15.45
C LEU A 43 -1.83 -12.68 14.16
N VAL A 44 -0.75 -12.76 13.36
CA VAL A 44 -0.70 -12.16 12.02
C VAL A 44 -1.71 -12.82 11.09
N SER A 45 -1.76 -14.15 11.05
CA SER A 45 -2.74 -14.90 10.26
C SER A 45 -4.17 -14.56 10.68
N GLY A 46 -4.44 -14.46 11.99
CA GLY A 46 -5.73 -14.02 12.52
C GLY A 46 -6.13 -12.61 12.05
N ALA A 47 -5.19 -11.66 12.07
CA ALA A 47 -5.43 -10.29 11.60
C ALA A 47 -5.66 -10.20 10.08
N GLN A 48 -5.18 -11.16 9.30
CA GLN A 48 -5.30 -11.16 7.85
C GLN A 48 -6.72 -11.51 7.37
N TRP A 49 -7.48 -12.30 8.14
CA TRP A 49 -8.89 -12.63 7.85
C TRP A 49 -9.78 -11.39 7.69
N PRO A 50 -9.94 -10.51 8.70
CA PRO A 50 -10.82 -9.35 8.57
C PRO A 50 -10.32 -8.35 7.52
N VAL A 51 -9.00 -8.22 7.31
CA VAL A 51 -8.44 -7.38 6.25
C VAL A 51 -8.80 -7.93 4.87
N GLY A 52 -8.68 -9.24 4.68
CA GLY A 52 -9.07 -9.94 3.45
C GLY A 52 -10.58 -9.82 3.19
N THR A 53 -11.41 -10.04 4.20
CA THR A 53 -12.86 -9.89 4.09
C THR A 53 -13.27 -8.45 3.78
N ALA A 54 -12.69 -7.46 4.47
CA ALA A 54 -12.97 -6.05 4.21
C ALA A 54 -12.57 -5.65 2.78
N LEU A 55 -11.44 -6.15 2.28
CA LEU A 55 -11.00 -5.92 0.90
C LEU A 55 -11.94 -6.59 -0.11
N GLY A 56 -12.34 -7.84 0.13
CA GLY A 56 -13.28 -8.58 -0.71
C GLY A 56 -14.65 -7.92 -0.80
N LEU A 57 -15.15 -7.39 0.34
CA LEU A 57 -16.41 -6.64 0.39
C LEU A 57 -16.40 -5.38 -0.47
N ARG A 58 -15.24 -4.79 -0.79
CA ARG A 58 -15.15 -3.64 -1.72
C ARG A 58 -15.58 -4.00 -3.14
N PHE A 59 -15.57 -5.28 -3.49
CA PHE A 59 -16.00 -5.79 -4.79
C PHE A 59 -17.42 -6.36 -4.75
N ALA A 60 -18.04 -6.47 -3.57
CA ALA A 60 -19.41 -6.97 -3.44
C ALA A 60 -20.39 -6.06 -4.18
N GLY A 61 -21.21 -6.64 -5.06
CA GLY A 61 -22.17 -5.91 -5.89
C GLY A 61 -21.57 -5.14 -7.08
N MET A 62 -20.28 -5.29 -7.37
CA MET A 62 -19.66 -4.61 -8.50
C MET A 62 -19.99 -5.28 -9.84
N GLN A 63 -20.40 -4.49 -10.83
CA GLN A 63 -20.69 -4.97 -12.17
C GLN A 63 -19.44 -5.59 -12.83
N ARG A 64 -19.59 -6.74 -13.49
CA ARG A 64 -18.50 -7.50 -14.14
C ARG A 64 -17.66 -6.64 -15.09
N ALA A 65 -18.28 -5.71 -15.82
CA ALA A 65 -17.57 -4.80 -16.72
C ALA A 65 -16.61 -3.84 -15.97
N ARG A 66 -17.02 -3.32 -14.80
CA ARG A 66 -16.16 -2.48 -13.96
C ARG A 66 -15.05 -3.31 -13.30
N LEU A 67 -15.33 -4.56 -12.94
CA LEU A 67 -14.31 -5.48 -12.46
C LEU A 67 -13.24 -5.72 -13.52
N GLY A 68 -13.64 -5.97 -14.77
CA GLY A 68 -12.71 -6.10 -15.90
C GLY A 68 -11.85 -4.85 -16.11
N GLN A 69 -12.43 -3.65 -16.02
CA GLN A 69 -11.67 -2.39 -16.09
C GLN A 69 -10.67 -2.23 -14.95
N CYS A 70 -11.06 -2.58 -13.71
CA CYS A 70 -10.18 -2.54 -12.55
C CYS A 70 -9.02 -3.53 -12.71
N LEU A 71 -9.30 -4.74 -13.18
CA LEU A 71 -8.29 -5.76 -13.47
C LEU A 71 -7.33 -5.31 -14.57
N GLY A 72 -7.85 -4.74 -15.67
CA GLY A 72 -7.02 -4.17 -16.74
C GLY A 72 -6.09 -3.08 -16.23
N GLY A 73 -6.60 -2.15 -15.42
CA GLY A 73 -5.78 -1.13 -14.75
C GLY A 73 -4.74 -1.72 -13.81
N ALA A 74 -5.10 -2.77 -13.05
CA ALA A 74 -4.18 -3.47 -12.15
C ALA A 74 -3.03 -4.16 -12.92
N VAL A 75 -3.34 -4.81 -14.05
CA VAL A 75 -2.33 -5.46 -14.91
C VAL A 75 -1.38 -4.43 -15.51
N VAL A 76 -1.89 -3.30 -16.00
CA VAL A 76 -1.04 -2.22 -16.53
C VAL A 76 -0.14 -1.66 -15.43
N ALA A 77 -0.69 -1.38 -14.25
CA ALA A 77 0.09 -0.88 -13.11
C ALA A 77 1.17 -1.89 -12.66
N LEU A 78 0.85 -3.19 -12.66
CA LEU A 78 1.79 -4.26 -12.38
C LEU A 78 2.91 -4.29 -13.44
N GLY A 79 2.56 -4.24 -14.73
CA GLY A 79 3.52 -4.22 -15.83
C GLY A 79 4.48 -3.04 -15.77
N ILE A 80 3.97 -1.83 -15.51
CA ILE A 80 4.79 -0.62 -15.32
C ILE A 80 5.75 -0.80 -14.15
N SER A 81 5.25 -1.34 -13.03
CA SER A 81 6.06 -1.54 -11.83
C SER A 81 7.18 -2.56 -12.09
N VAL A 82 6.87 -3.71 -12.71
CA VAL A 82 7.86 -4.73 -13.08
C VAL A 82 8.90 -4.16 -14.04
N ALA A 83 8.48 -3.39 -15.04
CA ALA A 83 9.40 -2.73 -15.97
C ALA A 83 10.33 -1.72 -15.26
N ALA A 84 9.80 -0.94 -14.31
CA ALA A 84 10.58 -0.02 -13.50
C ALA A 84 11.59 -0.77 -12.62
N VAL A 85 11.19 -1.86 -11.97
CA VAL A 85 12.11 -2.72 -11.21
C VAL A 85 13.20 -3.27 -12.12
N GLY A 86 12.83 -3.80 -13.30
CA GLY A 86 13.77 -4.33 -14.29
C GLY A 86 14.79 -3.28 -14.74
N ALA A 87 14.36 -2.03 -14.93
CA ALA A 87 15.25 -0.92 -15.25
C ALA A 87 16.22 -0.58 -14.10
N ILE A 88 15.73 -0.56 -12.86
CA ILE A 88 16.54 -0.33 -11.67
C ILE A 88 17.59 -1.44 -11.49
N ILE A 89 17.21 -2.71 -11.66
CA ILE A 89 18.14 -3.84 -11.59
C ILE A 89 19.23 -3.68 -12.65
N ARG A 90 18.85 -3.36 -13.91
CA ARG A 90 19.81 -3.19 -15.01
C ARG A 90 20.80 -2.05 -14.75
N CYS A 91 20.32 -0.94 -14.17
CA CYS A 91 21.16 0.18 -13.78
C CYS A 91 22.08 -0.16 -12.61
N ARG A 92 21.59 -0.94 -11.63
CA ARG A 92 22.36 -1.36 -10.45
C ARG A 92 23.31 -2.52 -10.70
N ALA A 93 23.12 -3.31 -11.75
CA ALA A 93 24.11 -4.30 -12.18
C ALA A 93 25.45 -3.64 -12.55
N ALA A 94 25.44 -2.36 -12.93
CA ALA A 94 26.66 -1.56 -13.14
C ALA A 94 27.30 -1.06 -11.83
N LEU A 95 26.58 -1.10 -10.70
CA LEU A 95 26.97 -0.54 -9.41
C LEU A 95 26.87 -1.63 -8.33
N HIS A 96 27.82 -2.57 -8.37
CA HIS A 96 27.92 -3.70 -7.43
C HIS A 96 27.77 -3.24 -5.97
N ARG A 97 26.63 -3.55 -5.34
CA ARG A 97 26.46 -3.78 -3.88
C ARG A 97 24.97 -4.01 -3.57
N HIS A 98 24.69 -5.04 -2.75
CA HIS A 98 23.40 -5.50 -2.18
C HIS A 98 22.83 -6.83 -2.75
N PRO A 99 22.23 -7.69 -1.91
CA PRO A 99 21.60 -8.94 -2.32
C PRO A 99 20.40 -8.64 -3.23
N VAL A 100 20.55 -8.99 -4.50
CA VAL A 100 19.55 -8.82 -5.57
C VAL A 100 18.14 -9.29 -5.15
N PRO A 101 17.94 -10.43 -4.46
CA PRO A 101 16.60 -10.93 -4.17
C PRO A 101 15.76 -10.00 -3.29
N ALA A 102 16.32 -9.47 -2.20
CA ALA A 102 15.60 -8.57 -1.28
C ALA A 102 15.21 -7.26 -1.97
N LEU A 103 16.08 -6.78 -2.86
CA LEU A 103 15.85 -5.57 -3.60
C LEU A 103 14.73 -5.75 -4.62
N VAL A 104 14.79 -6.82 -5.40
CA VAL A 104 13.73 -7.19 -6.34
C VAL A 104 12.40 -7.32 -5.62
N LEU A 105 12.37 -8.03 -4.50
CA LEU A 105 11.15 -8.23 -3.73
C LEU A 105 10.60 -6.92 -3.11
N SER A 106 11.47 -5.98 -2.76
CA SER A 106 11.07 -4.65 -2.24
C SER A 106 10.34 -3.79 -3.27
N TYR A 107 10.69 -3.94 -4.54
CA TYR A 107 10.11 -3.15 -5.63
C TYR A 107 8.96 -3.87 -6.36
N ILE A 108 8.90 -5.20 -6.30
CA ILE A 108 7.79 -5.97 -6.88
C ILE A 108 6.47 -5.55 -6.21
N PRO A 109 5.41 -5.29 -6.99
CA PRO A 109 4.08 -5.09 -6.42
C PRO A 109 3.58 -6.37 -5.79
N GLY A 110 3.20 -6.30 -4.53
CA GLY A 110 2.67 -7.41 -3.77
C GLY A 110 2.05 -6.96 -2.46
N GLY A 111 1.45 -7.92 -1.76
CA GLY A 111 1.01 -7.73 -0.38
C GLY A 111 2.21 -7.57 0.54
N MET A 112 2.18 -6.57 1.43
CA MET A 112 3.27 -6.31 2.39
C MET A 112 3.63 -7.55 3.20
N VAL A 113 2.62 -8.28 3.69
CA VAL A 113 2.79 -9.47 4.53
C VAL A 113 3.42 -10.62 3.73
N GLU A 114 2.87 -10.93 2.56
CA GLU A 114 3.37 -12.00 1.68
C GLU A 114 4.84 -11.78 1.29
N MET A 115 5.19 -10.54 0.93
CA MET A 115 6.57 -10.21 0.55
C MET A 115 7.51 -10.32 1.76
N GLY A 116 7.06 -9.99 2.97
CA GLY A 116 7.82 -10.22 4.20
C GLY A 116 8.12 -11.70 4.44
N LEU A 117 7.11 -12.58 4.26
CA LEU A 117 7.26 -14.03 4.44
C LEU A 117 8.20 -14.64 3.40
N ILE A 118 8.07 -14.26 2.13
CA ILE A 118 8.98 -14.71 1.06
C ILE A 118 10.41 -14.24 1.36
N THR A 119 10.59 -13.01 1.84
CA THR A 119 11.92 -12.47 2.23
C THR A 119 12.57 -13.28 3.34
N LEU A 120 11.80 -13.63 4.38
CA LEU A 120 12.26 -14.50 5.46
C LEU A 120 12.66 -15.87 4.93
N SER A 121 11.85 -16.45 4.04
CA SER A 121 12.10 -17.78 3.47
C SER A 121 13.39 -17.85 2.63
N ILE A 122 13.81 -16.75 2.01
CA ILE A 122 15.07 -16.68 1.24
C ILE A 122 16.26 -16.18 2.08
N GLY A 123 16.11 -16.08 3.41
CA GLY A 123 17.16 -15.64 4.32
C GLY A 123 17.54 -14.16 4.19
N ALA A 124 16.68 -13.34 3.57
CA ALA A 124 16.89 -11.91 3.42
C ALA A 124 16.26 -11.11 4.58
N ASN A 125 16.59 -9.82 4.68
CA ASN A 125 16.07 -8.96 5.74
C ASN A 125 14.64 -8.46 5.43
N PRO A 126 13.59 -8.94 6.14
CA PRO A 126 12.20 -8.51 5.91
C PRO A 126 11.92 -7.08 6.36
N VAL A 127 12.73 -6.52 7.27
CA VAL A 127 12.57 -5.14 7.76
C VAL A 127 12.77 -4.16 6.62
N PHE A 128 13.80 -4.39 5.78
CA PHE A 128 14.08 -3.55 4.62
C PHE A 128 12.91 -3.57 3.61
N VAL A 129 12.41 -4.76 3.29
CA VAL A 129 11.30 -4.95 2.33
C VAL A 129 10.02 -4.32 2.85
N THR A 130 9.70 -4.55 4.13
CA THR A 130 8.49 -4.01 4.77
C THR A 130 8.53 -2.49 4.86
N ALA A 131 9.68 -1.91 5.22
CA ALA A 131 9.85 -0.46 5.27
C ALA A 131 9.62 0.20 3.89
N HIS A 132 10.15 -0.39 2.82
CA HIS A 132 9.92 0.09 1.45
C HIS A 132 8.43 0.01 1.06
N HIS A 133 7.76 -1.09 1.41
CA HIS A 133 6.33 -1.27 1.13
C HIS A 133 5.46 -0.27 1.90
N VAL A 134 5.76 -0.02 3.18
CA VAL A 134 5.10 1.02 3.99
C VAL A 134 5.31 2.39 3.37
N PHE A 135 6.55 2.73 3.02
CA PHE A 135 6.88 4.00 2.37
C PHE A 135 6.08 4.21 1.08
N ARG A 136 5.97 3.19 0.24
CA ARG A 136 5.13 3.21 -0.97
C ARG A 136 3.66 3.49 -0.65
N ILE A 137 3.11 2.84 0.37
CA ILE A 137 1.71 3.03 0.80
C ILE A 137 1.51 4.47 1.31
N LEU A 138 2.43 4.99 2.13
CA LEU A 138 2.36 6.35 2.64
C LEU A 138 2.37 7.37 1.49
N ILE A 139 3.30 7.22 0.54
CA ILE A 139 3.34 8.07 -0.67
C ILE A 139 2.03 7.99 -1.44
N ALA A 140 1.54 6.78 -1.72
CA ALA A 140 0.30 6.61 -2.47
C ALA A 140 -0.88 7.28 -1.75
N VAL A 141 -1.05 7.07 -0.45
CA VAL A 141 -2.16 7.65 0.30
C VAL A 141 -2.07 9.18 0.40
N MET A 142 -0.87 9.75 0.47
CA MET A 142 -0.69 11.21 0.47
C MET A 142 -0.91 11.84 -0.92
N ILE A 143 -0.41 11.20 -1.97
CA ILE A 143 -0.39 11.76 -3.33
C ILE A 143 -1.70 11.49 -4.10
N THR A 144 -2.28 10.29 -4.00
CA THR A 144 -3.49 9.90 -4.73
C THR A 144 -4.66 10.90 -4.57
N PRO A 145 -5.04 11.35 -3.37
CA PRO A 145 -6.14 12.32 -3.23
C PRO A 145 -5.79 13.68 -3.84
N GLN A 146 -4.54 14.12 -3.78
CA GLN A 146 -4.11 15.38 -4.40
C GLN A 146 -4.22 15.32 -5.93
N ILE A 147 -3.78 14.21 -6.52
CA ILE A 147 -3.89 13.97 -7.97
C ILE A 147 -5.36 13.89 -8.38
N PHE A 148 -6.18 13.14 -7.63
CA PHE A 148 -7.60 12.99 -7.92
C PHE A 148 -8.35 14.32 -7.84
N LEU A 149 -8.13 15.13 -6.79
CA LEU A 149 -8.74 16.45 -6.64
C LEU A 149 -8.31 17.41 -7.76
N ARG A 150 -7.03 17.39 -8.15
CA ARG A 150 -6.53 18.20 -9.28
C ARG A 150 -7.16 17.78 -10.61
N HIS A 151 -7.33 16.48 -10.86
CA HIS A 151 -7.99 16.01 -12.08
C HIS A 151 -9.50 16.26 -12.07
N ALA A 152 -10.17 16.14 -10.91
CA ALA A 152 -11.58 16.46 -10.75
C ALA A 152 -11.86 17.95 -10.99
N ALA A 153 -11.02 18.84 -10.43
CA ALA A 153 -11.10 20.28 -10.67
C ALA A 153 -10.91 20.64 -12.16
N ARG A 154 -9.97 19.97 -12.86
CA ARG A 154 -9.76 20.16 -14.31
C ARG A 154 -10.92 19.63 -15.17
N ARG A 155 -11.66 18.62 -14.72
CA ARG A 155 -12.84 18.09 -15.44
C ARG A 155 -14.10 18.92 -15.18
N GLY A 156 -14.27 19.50 -13.99
CA GLY A 156 -15.33 20.46 -13.68
C GLY A 156 -15.17 21.80 -14.39
N ALA A 157 -13.97 22.11 -14.89
CA ALA A 157 -13.67 23.33 -15.64
C ALA A 157 -13.85 23.20 -17.17
N ARG A 158 -14.39 22.10 -17.70
CA ARG A 158 -14.77 22.01 -19.12
C ARG A 158 -16.17 22.62 -19.31
N PRO A 159 -16.32 23.82 -19.91
CA PRO A 159 -17.64 24.36 -20.26
C PRO A 159 -18.27 23.44 -21.29
N GLY A 160 -19.59 23.26 -21.19
CA GLY A 160 -20.35 22.23 -21.89
C GLY A 160 -20.10 22.19 -23.41
N VAL A 161 -19.91 20.97 -23.92
CA VAL A 161 -20.41 20.65 -25.25
C VAL A 161 -21.91 20.46 -25.06
N ALA A 162 -22.64 21.57 -25.24
CA ALA A 162 -24.08 21.57 -25.37
C ALA A 162 -24.49 20.79 -26.63
N LYS A 163 -25.67 20.18 -26.54
CA LYS A 163 -26.35 19.38 -27.56
C LYS A 163 -26.41 20.07 -28.92
#